data_AF-A0A7W0LY20-F1
#
_entry.id   AF-A0A7W0LY20-F1
#
_cell.length_a   1.000
_cell.length_b   1.000
_cell.length_c   1.000
_cell.angle_alpha   90.00
_cell.angle_beta   90.00
_cell.angle_gamma   90.00
#
_symmetry.space_group_name_H-M   'P 1'
#
loop_
_entity.id
_entity.type
_entity.pdbx_description
1 polymer ?
#
loop_
_entity_poly.entity_id
_entity_poly.type
_entity_poly.pdbx_seq_one_letter_code
_entity_poly.pdbx_strand_id
1 'polypeptide(L)'
;MTDQGKFRQINRALLEALPELTRRYDEEIAAWGEEMGPHVIYGDVLNPFLLGLLDRPGDDGSQRTLRRAFAFLDEMLDHPDPEYVDVVQTAVAEELEGHPELLLRARPFMGPLMAHATRDSPGPRRPSRLRDD
;
A
#
# COMPACT_ATOMS: atom_id res chain seq x y z
N MET A 1 -12.45 -23.20 -2.45
CA MET A 1 -12.89 -21.95 -3.12
C MET A 1 -11.76 -21.58 -4.05
N THR A 2 -11.99 -21.47 -5.36
CA THR A 2 -10.92 -21.17 -6.33
C THR A 2 -10.28 -19.82 -6.02
N ASP A 3 -8.94 -19.72 -6.06
CA ASP A 3 -8.18 -18.50 -5.76
C ASP A 3 -8.67 -17.26 -6.53
N GLN A 4 -9.20 -17.45 -7.75
CA GLN A 4 -9.77 -16.37 -8.57
C GLN A 4 -10.94 -15.62 -7.90
N GLY A 5 -11.79 -16.29 -7.13
CA GLY A 5 -12.92 -15.63 -6.46
C GLY A 5 -12.46 -14.70 -5.33
N LYS A 6 -11.34 -15.05 -4.70
CA LYS A 6 -10.73 -14.28 -3.62
C LYS A 6 -9.95 -13.08 -4.17
N PHE A 7 -9.20 -13.26 -5.25
CA PHE A 7 -8.48 -12.18 -5.93
C PHE A 7 -9.42 -11.06 -6.41
N ARG A 8 -10.57 -11.44 -6.98
CA ARG A 8 -11.65 -10.51 -7.30
C ARG A 8 -12.09 -9.68 -6.12
N GLN A 9 -12.20 -10.28 -4.94
CA GLN A 9 -12.65 -9.59 -3.74
C GLN A 9 -11.63 -8.56 -3.26
N ILE A 10 -10.34 -8.91 -3.27
CA ILE A 10 -9.24 -8.00 -2.90
C ILE A 10 -9.17 -6.81 -3.86
N ASN A 11 -9.28 -7.07 -5.17
CA ASN A 11 -9.30 -6.04 -6.20
C ASN A 11 -10.53 -5.13 -6.08
N ARG A 12 -11.71 -5.72 -5.80
CA ARG A 12 -12.93 -4.94 -5.59
C ARG A 12 -12.83 -4.06 -4.35
N ALA A 13 -12.28 -4.56 -3.25
CA ALA A 13 -12.10 -3.79 -2.03
C ALA A 13 -11.22 -2.54 -2.27
N LEU A 14 -10.19 -2.66 -3.11
CA LEU A 14 -9.36 -1.53 -3.54
C LEU A 14 -10.19 -0.45 -4.24
N LEU A 15 -11.04 -0.83 -5.20
CA LEU A 15 -11.86 0.11 -5.97
C LEU A 15 -12.97 0.74 -5.14
N GLU A 16 -13.51 0.03 -4.15
CA GLU A 16 -14.46 0.56 -3.18
C GLU A 16 -13.80 1.61 -2.27
N ALA A 17 -12.57 1.36 -1.83
CA ALA A 17 -11.80 2.27 -0.99
C ALA A 17 -11.28 3.49 -1.77
N LEU A 18 -10.90 3.30 -3.04
CA LEU A 18 -10.27 4.27 -3.93
C LEU A 18 -10.93 4.26 -5.32
N PRO A 19 -12.18 4.76 -5.46
CA PRO A 19 -12.89 4.81 -6.73
C PRO A 19 -12.17 5.63 -7.81
N GLU A 20 -11.25 6.51 -7.42
CA GLU A 20 -10.36 7.23 -8.32
C GLU A 20 -9.49 6.30 -9.19
N LEU A 21 -9.25 5.06 -8.74
CA LEU A 21 -8.50 4.05 -9.47
C LEU A 21 -9.32 3.31 -10.53
N THR A 22 -10.66 3.37 -10.47
CA THR A 22 -11.55 2.57 -11.33
C THR A 22 -11.20 2.69 -12.81
N ARG A 23 -10.99 3.92 -13.28
CA ARG A 23 -10.65 4.15 -14.69
C ARG A 23 -9.32 3.50 -15.07
N ARG A 24 -8.27 3.66 -14.26
CA ARG A 24 -6.96 3.08 -14.53
C ARG A 24 -7.04 1.55 -14.48
N TYR A 25 -7.76 1.01 -13.51
CA TYR A 25 -8.02 -0.41 -13.40
C TYR A 25 -8.70 -0.96 -14.67
N ASP A 26 -9.77 -0.32 -15.13
CA ASP A 26 -10.50 -0.75 -16.34
C ASP A 26 -9.61 -0.69 -17.60
N GLU A 27 -8.77 0.34 -17.71
CA GLU A 27 -7.79 0.50 -18.79
C GLU A 27 -6.78 -0.66 -18.79
N GLU A 28 -6.22 -1.03 -17.64
CA GLU A 28 -5.27 -2.16 -17.52
C GLU A 28 -5.94 -3.51 -17.80
N ILE A 29 -7.14 -3.76 -17.27
CA ILE A 29 -7.89 -5.00 -17.53
C ILE A 29 -8.21 -5.15 -19.02
N ALA A 30 -8.60 -4.05 -19.69
CA ALA A 30 -8.83 -4.05 -21.13
C ALA A 30 -7.53 -4.33 -21.92
N ALA A 31 -6.39 -3.85 -21.44
CA ALA A 31 -5.09 -4.07 -22.07
C ALA A 31 -4.58 -5.51 -21.90
N TRP A 32 -4.76 -6.11 -20.73
CA TRP A 32 -4.36 -7.49 -20.46
C TRP A 32 -5.31 -8.52 -21.09
N GLY A 33 -6.59 -8.19 -21.23
CA GLY A 33 -7.60 -9.07 -21.80
C GLY A 33 -8.11 -10.16 -20.83
N GLU A 34 -7.58 -10.19 -19.61
CA GLU A 34 -8.04 -11.04 -18.52
C GLU A 34 -7.86 -10.35 -17.16
N GLU A 35 -8.45 -10.94 -16.12
CA GLU A 35 -8.33 -10.41 -14.77
C GLU A 35 -7.05 -10.89 -14.10
N MET A 36 -6.25 -9.94 -13.65
CA MET A 36 -4.97 -10.20 -13.01
C MET A 36 -5.08 -10.39 -11.50
N GLY A 37 -4.10 -11.10 -10.95
CA GLY A 37 -3.95 -11.30 -9.51
C GLY A 37 -3.70 -9.99 -8.75
N PRO A 38 -3.97 -9.96 -7.44
CA PRO A 38 -3.94 -8.74 -6.65
C PRO A 38 -2.55 -8.09 -6.59
N HIS A 39 -1.47 -8.87 -6.56
CA HIS A 39 -0.11 -8.30 -6.62
C HIS A 39 0.16 -7.48 -7.87
N VAL A 40 -0.37 -7.92 -9.03
CA VAL A 40 -0.24 -7.19 -10.30
C VAL A 40 -1.10 -5.93 -10.28
N ILE A 41 -2.35 -6.02 -9.80
CA ILE A 41 -3.22 -4.84 -9.69
C ILE A 41 -2.62 -3.79 -8.74
N TYR A 42 -2.13 -4.20 -7.59
CA TYR A 42 -1.56 -3.27 -6.62
C TYR A 42 -0.24 -2.68 -7.16
N GLY A 43 0.57 -3.50 -7.83
CA GLY A 43 1.81 -3.07 -8.49
C GLY A 43 1.60 -2.08 -9.63
N ASP A 44 0.67 -2.34 -10.55
CA ASP A 44 0.54 -1.58 -11.80
C ASP A 44 -0.54 -0.49 -11.75
N VAL A 45 -1.51 -0.60 -10.83
CA VAL A 45 -2.60 0.36 -10.65
C VAL A 45 -2.40 1.23 -9.42
N LEU A 46 -2.28 0.62 -8.23
CA LEU A 46 -2.23 1.36 -6.96
C LEU A 46 -0.89 2.08 -6.77
N ASN A 47 0.23 1.38 -6.93
CA ASN A 47 1.55 1.96 -6.62
C ASN A 47 1.86 3.21 -7.47
N PRO A 48 1.68 3.23 -8.80
CA PRO A 48 1.99 4.42 -9.59
C PRO A 48 1.08 5.60 -9.21
N PHE A 49 -0.16 5.32 -8.80
CA PHE A 49 -1.05 6.32 -8.27
C PHE A 49 -0.57 6.88 -6.92
N LEU A 50 -0.21 6.02 -5.97
CA LEU A 50 0.33 6.42 -4.66
C LEU A 50 1.61 7.24 -4.80
N LEU A 51 2.58 6.75 -5.57
CA LEU A 51 3.85 7.43 -5.80
C LEU A 51 3.61 8.78 -6.48
N GLY A 52 2.71 8.85 -7.46
CA GLY A 52 2.34 10.10 -8.12
C GLY A 52 1.70 11.13 -7.19
N LEU A 53 0.92 10.69 -6.19
CA LEU A 53 0.37 11.55 -5.15
C LEU A 53 1.44 12.04 -4.16
N LEU A 54 2.42 11.20 -3.83
CA LEU A 54 3.51 11.51 -2.90
C LEU A 54 4.59 12.41 -3.50
N ASP A 55 4.81 12.30 -4.81
CA ASP A 55 5.88 13.04 -5.51
C ASP A 55 5.58 14.54 -5.65
N ARG A 56 4.30 14.93 -5.62
CA ARG A 56 3.87 16.32 -5.83
C ARG A 56 3.53 17.04 -4.51
N PRO A 57 3.68 18.38 -4.44
CA PRO A 57 3.14 19.16 -3.33
C PRO A 57 1.62 18.95 -3.27
N GLY A 58 1.17 18.19 -2.27
CA GLY A 58 -0.23 17.75 -2.20
C GLY A 58 -1.17 18.88 -1.81
N ASP A 59 -2.15 19.16 -2.68
CA ASP A 59 -3.34 19.91 -2.28
C ASP A 59 -4.16 19.11 -1.25
N ASP A 60 -5.16 19.77 -0.64
CA ASP A 60 -6.01 19.13 0.37
C ASP A 60 -6.74 17.90 -0.17
N GLY A 61 -7.00 17.83 -1.48
CA GLY A 61 -7.62 16.67 -2.13
C GLY A 61 -6.69 15.47 -2.10
N SER A 62 -5.45 15.67 -2.56
CA SER A 62 -4.41 14.66 -2.62
C SER A 62 -4.08 14.11 -1.22
N GLN A 63 -4.02 14.98 -0.21
CA GLN A 63 -3.81 14.56 1.18
C GLN A 63 -4.98 13.73 1.73
N ARG A 64 -6.24 14.06 1.40
CA ARG A 64 -7.40 13.25 1.79
C ARG A 64 -7.37 11.87 1.12
N THR A 65 -6.97 11.81 -0.15
CA THR A 65 -6.84 10.55 -0.87
C THR A 65 -5.72 9.69 -0.28
N LEU A 66 -4.57 10.26 0.04
CA LEU A 66 -3.47 9.55 0.72
C LEU A 66 -3.92 8.98 2.08
N ARG A 67 -4.64 9.76 2.89
CA ARG A 67 -5.19 9.27 4.17
C ARG A 67 -6.13 8.08 3.98
N ARG A 68 -7.02 8.13 2.99
CA ARG A 68 -7.94 7.02 2.67
C ARG A 68 -7.19 5.78 2.20
N ALA A 69 -6.22 5.97 1.31
CA ALA A 69 -5.43 4.86 0.78
C ALA A 69 -4.64 4.17 1.88
N PHE A 70 -3.94 4.93 2.73
CA PHE A 70 -3.16 4.36 3.83
C PHE A 70 -4.02 3.79 4.95
N ALA A 71 -5.21 4.33 5.22
CA ALA A 71 -6.16 3.71 6.14
C ALA A 71 -6.63 2.34 5.61
N PHE A 72 -6.97 2.26 4.32
CA PHE A 72 -7.35 1.00 3.69
C PHE A 72 -6.23 -0.05 3.72
N LEU A 73 -4.98 0.36 3.45
CA LEU A 73 -3.83 -0.54 3.55
C LEU A 73 -3.61 -1.05 4.99
N ASP A 74 -3.86 -0.22 6.00
CA ASP A 74 -3.81 -0.62 7.40
C ASP A 74 -4.91 -1.65 7.73
N GLU A 75 -6.14 -1.43 7.23
CA GLU A 75 -7.26 -2.37 7.36
C GLU A 75 -6.95 -3.73 6.70
N MET A 76 -6.29 -3.72 5.55
CA MET A 76 -5.85 -4.96 4.89
C MET A 76 -4.78 -5.70 5.70
N LEU A 77 -3.87 -4.98 6.36
CA LEU A 77 -2.85 -5.57 7.23
C LEU A 77 -3.43 -6.15 8.54
N ASP A 78 -4.60 -5.67 8.98
CA ASP A 78 -5.35 -6.23 10.12
C ASP A 78 -6.31 -7.36 9.72
N HIS A 79 -6.41 -7.67 8.42
CA HIS A 79 -7.38 -8.64 7.93
C HIS A 79 -6.99 -10.08 8.34
N PRO A 80 -7.94 -10.92 8.80
CA PRO A 80 -7.64 -12.28 9.28
C PRO A 80 -7.17 -13.24 8.18
N ASP A 81 -7.42 -12.90 6.92
CA ASP A 81 -6.95 -13.68 5.77
C ASP A 81 -5.52 -13.23 5.38
N PRO A 82 -4.52 -14.13 5.44
CA PRO A 82 -3.12 -13.79 5.20
C PRO A 82 -2.82 -13.27 3.78
N GLU A 83 -3.69 -13.52 2.81
CA GLU A 83 -3.47 -13.00 1.44
C GLU A 83 -3.59 -11.48 1.37
N TYR A 84 -4.49 -10.88 2.16
CA TYR A 84 -4.62 -9.42 2.21
C TYR A 84 -3.33 -8.81 2.77
N VAL A 85 -2.77 -9.43 3.81
CA VAL A 85 -1.51 -9.03 4.43
C VAL A 85 -0.35 -9.19 3.44
N ASP A 86 -0.27 -10.34 2.76
CA ASP A 86 0.78 -10.66 1.80
C ASP A 86 0.81 -9.67 0.62
N VAL A 87 -0.35 -9.35 0.04
CA VAL A 87 -0.47 -8.36 -1.04
C VAL A 87 0.05 -7.00 -0.60
N VAL A 88 -0.33 -6.51 0.59
CA VAL A 88 0.16 -5.21 1.06
C VAL A 88 1.66 -5.23 1.32
N GLN A 89 2.17 -6.28 1.96
CA GLN A 89 3.60 -6.38 2.28
C GLN A 89 4.46 -6.45 1.02
N THR A 90 4.13 -7.35 0.10
CA THR A 90 5.00 -7.67 -1.04
C THR A 90 4.77 -6.74 -2.23
N ALA A 91 3.54 -6.25 -2.45
CA ALA A 91 3.28 -5.34 -3.58
C ALA A 91 3.44 -3.87 -3.18
N VAL A 92 3.04 -3.46 -1.98
CA VAL A 92 2.98 -2.03 -1.62
C VAL A 92 4.11 -1.60 -0.70
N ALA A 93 4.37 -2.34 0.39
CA ALA A 93 5.40 -1.96 1.35
C ALA A 93 6.80 -2.05 0.73
N GLU A 94 7.11 -3.13 0.01
CA GLU A 94 8.38 -3.27 -0.72
C GLU A 94 8.58 -2.17 -1.77
N GLU A 95 7.53 -1.80 -2.51
CA GLU A 95 7.61 -0.70 -3.48
C GLU A 95 7.94 0.62 -2.78
N LEU A 96 7.24 0.96 -1.69
CA LEU A 96 7.50 2.20 -0.93
C LEU A 96 8.92 2.22 -0.32
N GLU A 97 9.41 1.08 0.17
CA GLU A 97 10.80 0.94 0.64
C GLU A 97 11.83 1.20 -0.48
N GLY A 98 11.47 0.90 -1.73
CA GLY A 98 12.25 1.24 -2.92
C GLY A 98 12.39 2.74 -3.19
N HIS A 99 11.56 3.58 -2.56
CA HIS A 99 11.55 5.04 -2.74
C HIS A 99 11.66 5.79 -1.39
N PRO A 100 12.85 5.85 -0.75
CA PRO A 100 13.00 6.38 0.61
C PRO A 100 12.47 7.81 0.81
N GLU A 101 12.64 8.69 -0.17
CA GLU A 101 12.13 10.06 -0.09
C GLU A 101 10.59 10.11 -0.10
N LEU A 102 9.95 9.27 -0.90
CA LEU A 102 8.49 9.17 -0.96
C LEU A 102 7.94 8.46 0.27
N LEU A 103 8.65 7.46 0.80
CA LEU A 103 8.32 6.83 2.07
C LEU A 103 8.29 7.84 3.22
N LEU A 104 9.29 8.73 3.32
CA LEU A 104 9.29 9.80 4.32
C LEU A 104 8.06 10.71 4.19
N ARG A 105 7.64 11.02 2.96
CA ARG A 105 6.42 11.80 2.70
C ARG A 105 5.14 11.02 3.00
N ALA A 106 5.17 9.69 2.90
CA ALA A 106 4.04 8.83 3.19
C ALA A 106 3.78 8.66 4.70
N ARG A 107 4.81 8.77 5.54
CA ARG A 107 4.74 8.56 7.00
C ARG A 107 3.58 9.27 7.70
N PRO A 108 3.26 10.55 7.42
CA PRO A 108 2.15 11.25 8.09
C PRO A 108 0.75 10.68 7.80
N PHE A 109 0.63 9.84 6.77
CA PHE A 109 -0.63 9.24 6.33
C PHE A 109 -0.78 7.78 6.76
N MET A 110 0.33 7.11 7.09
CA MET A 110 0.34 5.70 7.47
C MET A 110 -0.33 5.44 8.82
N GLY A 111 -1.13 4.38 8.88
CA GLY A 111 -1.55 3.76 10.13
C GLY A 111 -0.41 2.96 10.79
N PRO A 112 -0.60 2.49 12.04
CA PRO A 112 0.42 1.78 12.79
C PRO A 112 0.91 0.50 12.12
N LEU A 113 0.05 -0.27 11.45
CA LEU A 113 0.44 -1.53 10.82
C LEU A 113 1.23 -1.25 9.54
N MET A 114 0.81 -0.29 8.72
CA MET A 114 1.53 0.09 7.52
C MET A 114 2.89 0.72 7.85
N ALA A 115 2.96 1.51 8.93
CA ALA A 115 4.22 2.05 9.41
C ALA A 115 5.17 0.94 9.89
N HIS A 116 4.65 -0.13 10.49
CA HIS A 116 5.42 -1.31 10.89
C HIS A 116 5.84 -2.19 9.72
N ALA A 117 4.96 -2.34 8.72
CA ALA A 117 5.19 -3.15 7.52
C ALA A 117 6.32 -2.59 6.64
N THR A 118 6.56 -1.27 6.68
CA THR A 118 7.66 -0.62 5.96
C THR A 118 8.91 -0.50 6.84
N ARG A 119 10.02 -1.09 6.41
CA ARG A 119 11.32 -1.16 7.06
C ARG A 119 12.06 0.18 7.05
N ASP A 120 11.51 1.16 7.77
CA ASP A 120 12.27 2.30 8.27
C ASP A 120 11.60 2.90 9.52
N SER A 121 11.68 2.21 10.66
CA SER A 121 11.28 2.77 11.95
C SER A 121 12.36 3.73 12.47
N PRO A 122 12.10 5.05 12.66
CA PRO A 122 13.00 5.89 13.43
C PRO A 122 12.77 5.67 14.95
N GLY A 123 13.46 4.67 15.52
CA GLY A 123 13.87 4.58 16.94
C GLY A 123 12.97 3.83 17.96
N PRO A 124 13.49 3.43 19.16
CA PRO A 124 14.87 3.49 19.63
C PRO A 124 15.58 2.14 19.50
N ARG A 125 16.81 2.14 18.97
CA ARG A 125 17.75 1.07 19.33
C ARG A 125 18.04 1.23 20.83
N ARG A 126 17.76 0.19 21.61
CA ARG A 126 18.05 0.14 23.05
C ARG A 126 19.50 0.62 23.28
N PRO A 127 19.78 1.40 24.33
CA PRO A 127 21.17 1.63 24.71
C PRO A 127 21.80 0.26 24.97
N SER A 128 22.85 -0.07 24.22
CA SER A 128 23.76 -1.14 24.61
C SER A 128 24.31 -0.75 25.97
N ARG A 129 23.76 -1.37 27.01
CA ARG A 129 24.26 -1.22 28.38
C ARG A 129 25.74 -1.56 28.38
N LEU A 130 26.48 -0.70 29.09
CA LEU A 130 27.79 -0.88 29.70
C LEU A 130 28.43 -2.27 29.55
N ARG A 131 29.68 -2.25 29.10
CA ARG A 131 30.81 -2.75 29.89
C ARG A 131 31.86 -1.64 29.87
N ASP A 132 31.79 -0.69 30.79
CA ASP A 132 32.75 -0.62 31.89
C ASP A 132 33.12 -1.99 32.49
N ASP A 133 34.31 -2.45 32.11
CA ASP A 133 35.42 -2.93 32.96
C ASP A 133 36.54 -3.52 32.08
#